data_AF-A0A962TA64-F1
#
_entry.id   AF-A0A962TA64-F1
#
_cell.length_a   1.000
_cell.length_b   1.000
_cell.length_c   1.000
_cell.angle_alpha   90.00
_cell.angle_beta   90.00
_cell.angle_gamma   90.00
#
_symmetry.space_group_name_H-M   'P 1'
#
loop_
_entity.id
_entity.type
_entity.pdbx_description
1 polymer ?
#
loop_
_entity_poly.entity_id
_entity_poly.type
_entity_poly.pdbx_seq_one_letter_code
_entity_poly.pdbx_strand_id
1 'polypeptide(L)'
;MVDDCMEMNIAGQVMLLLTRLGIRDAHSLRVYREAVLEAVSRQVVEQGTLAPDAMQAMIRQQLELLEASLRTLPDRTRARGTPPSDTAVAGSPAAAEVPASRNRRPSGYVPEARSMEEKLQVEREPIQQLLREDCVRAGLVDKDSAERLIRSMTGKTSADAELEIVEHLRQRLQDQVKSFIRKAKGGPWSDPRTQDDLRRDIHTARSVRSVLMMSRQVLKEYQTWEKEHGRHGILGLFSPRKKMAR
;
A
#
# COMPACT_ATOMS: atom_id res chain seq x y z
N MET A 1 -12.03 14.64 -4.80
CA MET A 1 -11.13 15.69 -5.35
C MET A 1 -10.55 16.59 -4.28
N VAL A 2 -11.31 17.07 -3.28
CA VAL A 2 -10.74 17.85 -2.17
C VAL A 2 -9.95 16.95 -1.20
N ASP A 3 -10.45 15.73 -0.94
CA ASP A 3 -9.80 14.76 -0.05
C ASP A 3 -8.42 14.29 -0.57
N ASP A 4 -8.29 14.00 -1.87
CA ASP A 4 -7.02 13.50 -2.45
C ASP A 4 -5.89 14.54 -2.36
N CYS A 5 -6.21 15.82 -2.57
CA CYS A 5 -5.25 16.92 -2.44
C CYS A 5 -4.85 17.16 -0.98
N MET A 6 -5.81 17.04 -0.05
CA MET A 6 -5.57 17.15 1.39
C MET A 6 -4.68 16.01 1.89
N GLU A 7 -4.94 14.79 1.43
CA GLU A 7 -4.15 13.60 1.76
C GLU A 7 -2.70 13.71 1.33
N MET A 8 -2.45 14.17 0.10
CA MET A 8 -1.09 14.41 -0.40
C MET A 8 -0.37 15.50 0.38
N ASN A 9 -1.07 16.58 0.73
CA ASN A 9 -0.51 17.68 1.51
C ASN A 9 -0.08 17.21 2.91
N ILE A 10 -0.94 16.46 3.61
CA ILE A 10 -0.64 15.91 4.94
C ILE A 10 0.50 14.89 4.87
N ALA A 11 0.50 13.99 3.88
CA ALA A 11 1.57 13.02 3.70
C ALA A 11 2.94 13.69 3.49
N GLY A 12 3.01 14.74 2.67
CA GLY A 12 4.24 15.51 2.44
C GLY A 12 4.74 16.19 3.72
N GLN A 13 3.86 16.80 4.50
CA GLN A 13 4.25 17.50 5.72
C GLN A 13 4.67 16.56 6.85
N VAL A 14 3.98 15.41 7.02
CA VAL A 14 4.40 14.37 7.97
C VAL A 14 5.77 13.79 7.58
N MET A 15 6.00 13.54 6.29
CA MET A 15 7.31 13.07 5.81
C MET A 15 8.43 14.05 6.15
N LEU A 16 8.22 15.35 5.94
CA LEU A 16 9.20 16.39 6.28
C LEU A 16 9.46 16.45 7.80
N LEU A 17 8.41 16.34 8.62
CA LEU A 17 8.53 16.35 10.07
C LEU A 17 9.35 15.15 10.58
N LEU A 18 9.03 13.94 10.12
CA LEU A 18 9.75 12.72 10.51
C LEU A 18 11.21 12.75 10.06
N THR A 19 11.47 13.25 8.85
CA THR A 19 12.83 13.45 8.34
C THR A 19 13.62 14.42 9.21
N ARG A 20 13.01 15.53 9.64
CA ARG A 20 13.63 16.51 10.54
C ARG A 20 13.94 15.93 11.92
N LEU A 21 13.13 15.00 12.41
CA LEU A 21 13.31 14.31 13.69
C LEU A 21 14.21 13.07 13.58
N GLY A 22 14.77 12.78 12.41
CA GLY A 22 15.65 11.62 12.18
C GLY A 22 14.92 10.27 12.12
N ILE A 23 13.58 10.28 12.11
CA ILE A 23 12.75 9.07 12.03
C ILE A 23 12.65 8.67 10.55
N ARG A 24 13.30 7.56 10.20
CA ARG A 24 13.39 7.05 8.81
C ARG A 24 12.57 5.78 8.55
N ASP A 25 11.78 5.36 9.54
CA ASP A 25 10.97 4.16 9.43
C ASP A 25 9.73 4.40 8.55
N ALA A 26 9.57 3.57 7.52
CA ALA A 26 8.44 3.63 6.59
C ALA A 26 7.11 3.26 7.28
N HIS A 27 7.16 2.41 8.32
CA HIS A 27 5.97 2.07 9.10
C HIS A 27 5.50 3.28 9.92
N SER A 28 6.44 3.97 10.58
CA SER A 28 6.19 5.22 11.29
C SER A 28 5.52 6.29 10.41
N LEU A 29 5.99 6.47 9.16
CA LEU A 29 5.36 7.41 8.23
C LEU A 29 3.89 7.10 7.97
N ARG A 30 3.54 5.82 7.81
CA ARG A 30 2.15 5.41 7.59
C ARG A 30 1.29 5.67 8.82
N VAL A 31 1.77 5.26 10.00
CA VAL A 31 1.04 5.42 11.27
C VAL A 31 0.79 6.90 11.57
N TYR A 32 1.81 7.76 11.45
CA TYR A 32 1.67 9.18 11.74
C TYR A 32 0.84 9.92 10.69
N ARG A 33 0.93 9.51 9.41
CA ARG A 33 0.05 10.04 8.35
C ARG A 33 -1.41 9.72 8.64
N GLU A 34 -1.74 8.47 8.93
CA GLU A 34 -3.11 8.04 9.22
C GLU A 34 -3.66 8.76 10.46
N ALA A 35 -2.86 8.91 11.51
CA ALA A 35 -3.26 9.63 12.72
C ALA A 35 -3.56 11.12 12.48
N VAL A 36 -2.71 11.83 11.71
CA VAL A 36 -2.94 13.24 11.38
C VAL A 36 -4.15 13.41 10.45
N LEU A 37 -4.32 12.50 9.49
CA LEU A 37 -5.49 12.51 8.60
C LEU A 37 -6.79 12.32 9.37
N GLU A 38 -6.83 11.38 10.29
CA GLU A 38 -8.02 11.11 11.10
C GLU A 38 -8.35 12.30 12.02
N ALA A 39 -7.33 12.93 12.63
CA ALA A 39 -7.50 14.10 13.47
C ALA A 39 -8.04 15.31 12.68
N VAL A 40 -7.47 15.59 11.50
CA VAL A 40 -7.93 16.68 10.63
C VAL A 40 -9.35 16.39 10.11
N SER A 41 -9.63 15.16 9.69
CA SER A 41 -10.95 14.78 9.18
C SER A 41 -12.04 14.93 10.24
N ARG A 42 -11.76 14.55 11.49
CA ARG A 42 -12.69 14.77 12.62
C ARG A 42 -12.96 16.26 12.86
N GLN A 43 -11.92 17.10 12.84
CA GLN A 43 -12.08 18.54 13.03
C GLN A 43 -12.84 19.22 11.88
N VAL A 44 -12.64 18.77 10.64
CA VAL A 44 -13.41 19.25 9.47
C VAL A 44 -14.89 18.89 9.61
N VAL A 45 -15.20 17.68 10.10
CA VAL A 45 -16.60 17.26 10.36
C VAL A 45 -17.23 18.07 11.49
N GLU A 46 -16.47 18.42 12.52
CA GLU A 46 -16.96 19.22 13.66
C GLU A 46 -17.17 20.70 13.32
N GLN A 47 -16.33 21.28 12.45
CA GLN A 47 -16.35 22.71 12.12
C GLN A 47 -17.11 23.05 10.83
N GLY A 48 -17.51 22.05 10.04
CA GLY A 48 -18.22 22.23 8.78
C GLY A 48 -17.32 22.66 7.61
N THR A 49 -17.90 23.24 6.56
CA THR A 49 -17.16 23.62 5.35
C THR A 49 -16.19 24.77 5.64
N LEU A 50 -14.91 24.44 5.76
CA LEU A 50 -13.85 25.40 6.08
C LEU A 50 -13.19 25.96 4.81
N ALA A 51 -12.85 27.25 4.86
CA ALA A 51 -12.01 27.86 3.85
C ALA A 51 -10.62 27.18 3.80
N PRO A 52 -9.94 27.15 2.64
CA PRO A 52 -8.64 26.49 2.48
C PRO A 52 -7.58 26.92 3.50
N ASP A 53 -7.59 28.20 3.90
CA ASP A 53 -6.66 28.75 4.88
C ASP A 53 -6.90 28.23 6.30
N ALA A 54 -8.17 28.04 6.69
CA ALA A 54 -8.54 27.47 7.98
C ALA A 54 -8.15 25.98 8.05
N MET A 55 -8.31 25.25 6.95
CA MET A 55 -7.84 23.87 6.82
C MET A 55 -6.33 23.76 6.98
N GLN A 56 -5.56 24.66 6.35
CA GLN A 56 -4.11 24.69 6.49
C GLN A 56 -3.65 25.02 7.92
N ALA A 57 -4.39 25.88 8.65
CA ALA A 57 -4.11 26.19 10.04
C ALA A 57 -4.30 24.96 10.95
N MET A 58 -5.36 24.17 10.74
CA MET A 58 -5.58 22.92 11.48
C MET A 58 -4.49 21.88 11.22
N ILE A 59 -4.08 21.72 9.95
CA ILE A 59 -2.99 20.79 9.60
C ILE A 59 -1.70 21.17 10.36
N ARG A 60 -1.36 22.45 10.39
CA ARG A 60 -0.19 22.94 11.15
C ARG A 60 -0.33 22.65 12.64
N GLN A 61 -1.50 22.91 13.22
CA GLN A 61 -1.76 22.62 14.64
C GLN A 61 -1.58 21.13 14.97
N GLN A 62 -2.09 20.22 14.14
CA GLN A 62 -1.94 18.78 14.34
C GLN A 62 -0.48 18.33 14.22
N LEU A 63 0.30 18.94 13.32
CA LEU A 63 1.72 18.64 13.16
C LEU A 63 2.56 19.15 14.34
N GLU A 64 2.22 20.30 14.92
CA GLU A 64 2.88 20.81 16.13
C GLU A 64 2.63 19.89 17.34
N LEU A 65 1.39 19.39 17.49
CA LEU A 65 1.05 18.42 18.53
C LEU A 65 1.78 17.08 18.34
N LEU A 66 1.86 16.62 17.08
CA LEU A 66 2.61 15.43 16.73
C LEU A 66 4.10 15.61 17.04
N GLU A 67 4.69 16.74 16.66
CA GLU A 67 6.09 17.04 16.94
C GLU A 67 6.40 17.08 18.45
N ALA A 68 5.54 17.72 19.24
CA ALA A 68 5.69 17.75 20.69
C ALA A 68 5.63 16.33 21.29
N SER A 69 4.75 15.48 20.78
CA SER A 69 4.62 14.08 21.20
C SER A 69 5.85 13.24 20.81
N LEU A 70 6.41 13.48 19.63
CA LEU A 70 7.61 12.79 19.16
C LEU A 70 8.87 13.22 19.91
N ARG A 71 8.98 14.50 20.30
CA ARG A 71 10.11 15.02 21.09
C ARG A 71 10.09 14.58 22.56
N THR A 72 8.91 14.25 23.07
CA THR A 72 8.74 13.74 24.45
C THR A 72 8.92 12.23 24.55
N LEU A 73 9.02 11.52 23.42
CA LEU A 73 9.32 10.09 23.39
C LEU A 73 10.81 9.86 23.71
N PRO A 74 11.17 9.22 24.84
CA PRO A 74 12.56 8.86 25.09
C PRO A 74 13.01 7.78 24.10
N ASP A 75 14.22 7.98 23.56
CA ASP A 75 14.89 7.22 22.51
C ASP A 75 15.02 5.72 22.88
N ARG A 76 13.98 4.93 22.57
CA ARG A 76 13.95 3.47 22.81
C ARG A 76 14.69 2.66 21.74
N THR A 77 15.26 3.32 20.73
CA THR A 77 15.81 2.64 19.56
C THR A 77 17.28 2.22 19.70
N ARG A 78 17.92 2.42 20.85
CA ARG A 78 19.37 2.13 21.03
C ARG A 78 19.71 0.88 21.88
N ALA A 79 18.74 0.10 22.33
CA ALA A 79 19.00 -1.08 23.17
C ALA A 79 18.36 -2.36 22.60
N ARG A 80 18.92 -2.91 21.50
CA ARG A 80 18.70 -4.32 21.15
C ARG A 80 19.92 -4.90 20.46
N GLY A 81 20.80 -5.48 21.27
CA GLY A 81 22.01 -6.16 20.78
C GLY A 81 22.74 -6.89 21.89
N THR A 82 22.12 -7.95 22.45
CA THR A 82 22.81 -9.17 22.91
C THR A 82 21.78 -10.23 23.35
N PRO A 83 21.90 -11.50 22.91
CA PRO A 83 21.05 -12.60 23.37
C PRO A 83 21.57 -13.19 24.70
N PRO A 84 20.72 -13.76 25.57
CA PRO A 84 21.17 -14.48 26.77
C PRO A 84 21.56 -15.92 26.44
N SER A 85 22.74 -16.34 26.86
CA SER A 85 23.14 -17.75 26.98
C SER A 85 22.83 -18.27 28.39
N ASP A 86 22.36 -19.51 28.41
CA ASP A 86 22.09 -20.37 29.56
C ASP A 86 23.26 -20.47 30.56
N THR A 87 23.00 -20.62 31.87
CA THR A 87 23.10 -21.90 32.59
C THR A 87 22.77 -21.79 34.09
N ALA A 88 22.33 -22.93 34.62
CA ALA A 88 21.74 -23.25 35.93
C ALA A 88 22.60 -22.94 37.18
N VAL A 89 21.99 -22.97 38.38
CA VAL A 89 22.09 -24.09 39.35
C VAL A 89 21.33 -23.77 40.66
N ALA A 90 20.48 -24.74 41.04
CA ALA A 90 20.02 -25.24 42.33
C ALA A 90 20.07 -24.42 43.65
N GLY A 91 19.00 -24.58 44.43
CA GLY A 91 19.03 -24.43 45.89
C GLY A 91 17.65 -24.28 46.54
N SER A 92 17.02 -25.38 46.93
CA SER A 92 15.95 -25.43 47.96
C SER A 92 16.59 -25.90 49.27
N PRO A 93 16.09 -25.54 50.47
CA PRO A 93 15.00 -26.34 51.06
C PRO A 93 14.00 -25.62 52.01
N ALA A 94 12.81 -26.23 52.09
CA ALA A 94 11.91 -26.52 53.23
C ALA A 94 11.58 -25.47 54.33
N ALA A 95 10.28 -25.21 54.55
CA ALA A 95 9.48 -25.62 55.73
C ALA A 95 8.08 -24.95 55.80
N ALA A 96 7.05 -25.74 56.17
CA ALA A 96 5.81 -25.46 56.95
C ALA A 96 4.97 -24.17 56.68
N GLU A 97 3.63 -24.06 56.69
CA GLU A 97 2.50 -24.86 57.17
C GLU A 97 1.16 -24.15 56.74
N VAL A 98 0.10 -24.94 56.51
CA VAL A 98 -1.36 -24.66 56.72
C VAL A 98 -2.15 -23.71 55.76
N PRO A 99 -3.42 -24.04 55.42
CA PRO A 99 -4.07 -23.65 54.17
C PRO A 99 -5.06 -22.47 54.35
N ALA A 100 -5.03 -21.52 53.41
CA ALA A 100 -6.08 -20.51 53.29
C ALA A 100 -6.71 -20.59 51.90
N SER A 101 -7.94 -21.11 51.89
CA SER A 101 -8.88 -21.03 50.77
C SER A 101 -8.89 -19.63 50.17
N ARG A 102 -8.41 -19.52 48.93
CA ARG A 102 -8.73 -18.41 48.04
C ARG A 102 -9.05 -19.01 46.69
N ASN A 103 -10.34 -19.25 46.47
CA ASN A 103 -10.92 -19.39 45.14
C ASN A 103 -10.58 -18.14 44.31
N ARG A 104 -9.40 -18.14 43.68
CA ARG A 104 -9.08 -17.23 42.59
C ARG A 104 -9.70 -17.83 41.34
N ARG A 105 -10.88 -17.31 40.97
CA ARG A 105 -11.43 -17.50 39.62
C ARG A 105 -10.35 -17.09 38.62
N PRO A 106 -9.96 -17.94 37.65
CA PRO A 106 -9.10 -17.50 36.57
C PRO A 106 -9.92 -16.57 35.67
N SER A 107 -9.93 -15.27 35.99
CA SER A 107 -10.28 -14.25 35.01
C SER A 107 -9.06 -14.04 34.13
N GLY A 108 -8.79 -15.00 33.26
CA GLY A 108 -7.84 -14.85 32.17
C GLY A 108 -8.64 -14.87 30.88
N TYR A 109 -8.72 -13.74 30.19
CA TYR A 109 -8.84 -13.80 28.74
C TYR A 109 -7.61 -14.57 28.27
N VAL A 110 -7.79 -15.84 27.90
CA VAL A 110 -6.79 -16.62 27.19
C VAL A 110 -7.01 -16.24 25.73
N PRO A 111 -6.13 -15.44 25.10
CA PRO A 111 -6.22 -15.26 23.66
C PRO A 111 -6.15 -16.66 23.06
N GLU A 112 -7.16 -17.05 22.28
CA GLU A 112 -7.09 -18.28 21.50
C GLU A 112 -5.75 -18.25 20.77
N ALA A 113 -4.90 -19.22 21.08
CA ALA A 113 -3.60 -19.36 20.45
C ALA A 113 -3.86 -19.75 18.99
N ARG A 114 -4.21 -18.76 18.15
CA ARG A 114 -4.40 -18.95 16.72
C ARG A 114 -3.16 -19.62 16.18
N SER A 115 -3.39 -20.71 15.44
CA SER A 115 -2.30 -21.44 14.81
C SER A 115 -1.50 -20.49 13.91
N MET A 116 -0.22 -20.76 13.69
CA MET A 116 0.59 -19.92 12.79
C MET A 116 -0.04 -19.82 11.38
N GLU A 117 -0.68 -20.89 10.90
CA GLU A 117 -1.37 -20.88 9.62
C GLU A 117 -2.58 -19.95 9.61
N GLU A 118 -3.34 -19.87 10.70
CA GLU A 118 -4.48 -18.97 10.82
C GLU A 118 -4.04 -17.50 10.83
N LYS A 119 -2.90 -17.19 11.46
CA LYS A 119 -2.29 -15.84 11.38
C LYS A 119 -1.84 -15.50 9.97
N LEU A 120 -1.20 -16.45 9.27
CA LEU A 120 -0.79 -16.28 7.87
C LEU A 120 -2.01 -16.12 6.95
N GLN A 121 -3.12 -16.80 7.21
CA GLN A 121 -4.34 -16.64 6.43
C GLN A 121 -4.92 -15.23 6.55
N VAL A 122 -4.98 -14.67 7.76
CA VAL A 122 -5.41 -13.28 7.99
C VAL A 122 -4.50 -12.30 7.27
N GLU A 123 -3.17 -12.52 7.26
CA GLU A 123 -2.24 -11.66 6.52
C GLU A 123 -2.37 -11.78 5.00
N ARG A 124 -2.73 -12.97 4.48
CA ARG A 124 -2.90 -13.21 3.04
C ARG A 124 -4.25 -12.70 2.52
N GLU A 125 -5.27 -12.59 3.37
CA GLU A 125 -6.63 -12.16 3.02
C GLU A 125 -6.70 -10.88 2.14
N PRO A 126 -5.99 -9.78 2.44
CA PRO A 126 -6.05 -8.58 1.60
C PRO A 126 -5.52 -8.82 0.17
N ILE A 127 -4.47 -9.63 0.01
CA ILE A 127 -3.92 -9.97 -1.30
C ILE A 127 -4.90 -10.86 -2.07
N GLN A 128 -5.54 -11.81 -1.38
CA GLN A 128 -6.56 -12.66 -1.99
C GLN A 128 -7.76 -11.86 -2.49
N GLN A 129 -8.22 -10.88 -1.72
CA GLN A 129 -9.32 -10.01 -2.13
C GLN A 129 -8.95 -9.17 -3.35
N LEU A 130 -7.76 -8.56 -3.34
CA LEU A 130 -7.24 -7.80 -4.49
C LEU A 130 -7.17 -8.66 -5.75
N LEU A 131 -6.73 -9.91 -5.63
CA LEU A 131 -6.64 -10.83 -6.77
C LEU A 131 -8.02 -11.23 -7.31
N ARG A 132 -8.97 -11.61 -6.43
CA ARG A 132 -10.30 -12.08 -6.84
C ARG A 132 -11.14 -10.98 -7.46
N GLU A 133 -11.09 -9.79 -6.89
CA GLU A 133 -11.99 -8.70 -7.26
C GLU A 133 -11.30 -7.70 -8.19
N ASP A 134 -10.28 -7.02 -7.68
CA ASP A 134 -9.73 -5.85 -8.35
C ASP A 134 -8.88 -6.20 -9.57
N CYS A 135 -8.05 -7.23 -9.48
CA CYS A 135 -7.19 -7.67 -10.58
C CYS A 135 -8.01 -8.32 -11.70
N VAL A 136 -9.07 -9.06 -11.34
CA VAL A 136 -10.03 -9.61 -12.30
C VAL A 136 -10.85 -8.51 -12.96
N ARG A 137 -11.36 -7.54 -12.18
CA ARG A 137 -12.13 -6.40 -12.71
C ARG A 137 -11.31 -5.51 -13.62
N ALA A 138 -10.03 -5.30 -13.29
CA ALA A 138 -9.11 -4.58 -14.17
C ALA A 138 -8.72 -5.38 -15.42
N GLY A 139 -9.12 -6.65 -15.53
CA GLY A 139 -8.76 -7.53 -16.64
C GLY A 139 -7.27 -7.90 -16.66
N LEU A 140 -6.55 -7.72 -15.53
CA LEU A 140 -5.13 -8.06 -15.42
C LEU A 140 -4.92 -9.58 -15.34
N VAL A 141 -5.88 -10.29 -14.72
CA VAL A 141 -5.91 -11.75 -14.62
C VAL A 141 -7.33 -12.27 -14.80
N ASP A 142 -7.47 -13.48 -15.34
CA ASP A 142 -8.75 -14.18 -15.39
C ASP A 142 -9.12 -14.74 -14.02
N LYS A 143 -10.41 -15.02 -13.79
CA LYS A 143 -10.91 -15.60 -12.54
C LYS A 143 -10.19 -16.90 -12.18
N ASP A 144 -10.00 -17.80 -13.14
CA ASP A 144 -9.31 -19.08 -12.94
C ASP A 144 -7.81 -18.89 -12.65
N SER A 145 -7.21 -17.85 -13.22
CA SER A 145 -5.81 -17.50 -12.96
C SER A 145 -5.64 -16.90 -11.57
N ALA A 146 -6.57 -16.05 -11.13
CA ALA A 146 -6.60 -15.50 -9.77
C ALA A 146 -6.75 -16.61 -8.72
N GLU A 147 -7.64 -17.59 -8.94
CA GLU A 147 -7.79 -18.73 -8.04
C GLU A 147 -6.52 -19.58 -7.95
N ARG A 148 -5.84 -19.81 -9.08
CA ARG A 148 -4.54 -20.53 -9.08
C ARG A 148 -3.46 -19.79 -8.30
N LEU A 149 -3.36 -18.47 -8.47
CA LEU A 149 -2.42 -17.65 -7.71
C LEU A 149 -2.71 -17.72 -6.20
N ILE A 150 -3.98 -17.65 -5.80
CA ILE A 150 -4.37 -17.77 -4.39
C ILE A 150 -4.01 -19.15 -3.82
N ARG A 151 -4.25 -20.23 -4.56
CA ARG A 151 -3.85 -21.58 -4.14
C ARG A 151 -2.33 -21.70 -3.96
N SER A 152 -1.54 -21.02 -4.81
CA SER A 152 -0.06 -21.03 -4.70
C SER A 152 0.49 -20.29 -3.48
N MET A 153 -0.34 -19.50 -2.77
CA MET A 153 0.06 -18.84 -1.53
C MET A 153 0.12 -19.81 -0.33
N THR A 154 -0.50 -20.98 -0.44
CA THR A 154 -0.53 -21.97 0.64
C THR A 154 0.87 -22.50 0.94
N GLY A 155 1.25 -22.55 2.21
CA GLY A 155 2.58 -22.97 2.66
C GLY A 155 3.71 -21.93 2.49
N LYS A 156 3.43 -20.71 2.01
CA LYS A 156 4.41 -19.62 1.86
C LYS A 156 4.15 -18.49 2.84
N THR A 157 5.18 -17.70 3.17
CA THR A 157 4.96 -16.47 3.93
C THR A 157 4.12 -15.49 3.09
N SER A 158 3.42 -14.55 3.74
CA SER A 158 2.65 -13.50 3.07
C SER A 158 3.52 -12.69 2.11
N ALA A 159 4.75 -12.37 2.52
CA ALA A 159 5.72 -11.62 1.73
C ALA A 159 6.24 -12.40 0.50
N ASP A 160 6.64 -13.67 0.67
CA ASP A 160 7.16 -14.48 -0.45
C ASP A 160 6.07 -14.75 -1.49
N ALA A 161 4.85 -15.03 -1.02
CA ALA A 161 3.69 -15.19 -1.87
C ALA A 161 3.39 -13.91 -2.67
N GLU A 162 3.45 -12.73 -2.02
CA GLU A 162 3.24 -11.46 -2.70
C GLU A 162 4.27 -11.22 -3.80
N LEU A 163 5.55 -11.47 -3.53
CA LEU A 163 6.63 -11.27 -4.52
C LEU A 163 6.44 -12.11 -5.78
N GLU A 164 6.09 -13.39 -5.62
CA GLU A 164 5.81 -14.26 -6.76
C GLU A 164 4.59 -13.82 -7.56
N ILE A 165 3.51 -13.45 -6.87
CA ILE A 165 2.30 -12.93 -7.50
C ILE A 165 2.63 -11.65 -8.28
N VAL A 166 3.41 -10.74 -7.69
CA VAL A 166 3.82 -9.48 -8.31
C VAL A 166 4.64 -9.72 -9.56
N GLU A 167 5.57 -10.69 -9.57
CA GLU A 167 6.30 -11.07 -10.78
C GLU A 167 5.34 -11.55 -11.88
N HIS A 168 4.40 -12.43 -11.54
CA HIS A 168 3.41 -12.91 -12.49
C HIS A 168 2.54 -11.78 -13.07
N LEU A 169 2.05 -10.88 -12.21
CA LEU A 169 1.22 -9.75 -12.61
C LEU A 169 2.00 -8.74 -13.47
N ARG A 170 3.28 -8.49 -13.16
CA ARG A 170 4.14 -7.62 -14.00
C ARG A 170 4.30 -8.20 -15.39
N GLN A 171 4.59 -9.50 -15.51
CA GLN A 171 4.69 -10.16 -16.81
C GLN A 171 3.39 -10.04 -17.60
N ARG A 172 2.24 -10.28 -16.96
CA ARG A 172 0.92 -10.11 -17.58
C ARG A 172 0.68 -8.70 -18.06
N LEU A 173 0.96 -7.70 -17.24
CA LEU A 173 0.82 -6.29 -17.60
C LEU A 173 1.72 -5.92 -18.79
N GLN A 174 2.98 -6.40 -18.81
CA GLN A 174 3.87 -6.17 -19.94
C GLN A 174 3.32 -6.74 -21.24
N ASP A 175 2.74 -7.94 -21.20
CA ASP A 175 2.19 -8.57 -22.40
C ASP A 175 0.91 -7.86 -22.87
N GLN A 176 0.10 -7.32 -21.95
CA GLN A 176 -1.02 -6.43 -22.28
C GLN A 176 -0.55 -5.14 -22.94
N VAL A 177 0.45 -4.47 -22.37
CA VAL A 177 1.04 -3.24 -22.93
C VAL A 177 1.59 -3.50 -24.33
N LYS A 178 2.33 -4.60 -24.56
CA LYS A 178 2.80 -4.99 -25.89
C LYS A 178 1.64 -5.18 -26.87
N SER A 179 0.55 -5.81 -26.43
CA SER A 179 -0.65 -5.99 -27.24
C SER A 179 -1.29 -4.64 -27.61
N PHE A 180 -1.39 -3.71 -26.65
CA PHE A 180 -1.91 -2.36 -26.90
C PHE A 180 -1.04 -1.57 -27.88
N ILE A 181 0.29 -1.58 -27.72
CA ILE A 181 1.22 -0.90 -28.63
C ILE A 181 1.10 -1.46 -30.05
N ARG A 182 0.93 -2.78 -30.20
CA ARG A 182 0.74 -3.40 -31.53
C ARG A 182 -0.59 -3.02 -32.17
N LYS A 183 -1.65 -2.87 -31.38
CA LYS A 183 -3.00 -2.50 -31.86
C LYS A 183 -3.11 -1.01 -32.17
N ALA A 184 -2.56 -0.15 -31.33
CA ALA A 184 -2.60 1.31 -31.45
C ALA A 184 -1.33 1.85 -32.13
N LYS A 185 -1.28 1.81 -33.47
CA LYS A 185 -0.23 2.47 -34.23
C LYS A 185 -0.32 4.00 -34.03
N GLY A 186 0.74 4.61 -33.48
CA GLY A 186 0.70 6.01 -33.05
C GLY A 186 0.01 6.23 -31.70
N GLY A 187 -0.11 5.16 -30.90
CA GLY A 187 -0.69 5.17 -29.56
C GLY A 187 0.04 6.05 -28.54
N PRO A 188 -0.46 6.07 -27.29
CA PRO A 188 0.09 6.92 -26.22
C PRO A 188 1.55 6.58 -25.87
N TRP A 189 1.99 5.36 -26.20
CA TRP A 189 3.38 4.91 -26.05
C TRP A 189 4.03 4.59 -27.39
N SER A 190 3.80 5.44 -28.40
CA SER A 190 4.41 5.27 -29.73
C SER A 190 5.91 5.58 -29.73
N ASP A 191 6.36 6.46 -28.84
CA ASP A 191 7.77 6.81 -28.69
C ASP A 191 8.58 5.70 -27.98
N PRO A 192 9.76 5.31 -28.48
CA PRO A 192 10.59 4.29 -27.84
C PRO A 192 10.97 4.63 -26.38
N ARG A 193 11.21 5.91 -26.10
CA ARG A 193 11.58 6.38 -24.76
C ARG A 193 10.44 6.18 -23.76
N THR A 194 9.21 6.51 -24.14
CA THR A 194 8.04 6.35 -23.25
C THR A 194 7.71 4.87 -23.02
N GLN A 195 7.98 4.00 -24.00
CA GLN A 195 7.91 2.56 -23.80
C GLN A 195 8.96 2.05 -22.79
N ASP A 196 10.19 2.56 -22.85
CA ASP A 196 11.25 2.18 -21.92
C ASP A 196 11.04 2.72 -20.50
N ASP A 197 10.47 3.92 -20.37
CA ASP A 197 10.00 4.46 -19.09
C ASP A 197 8.90 3.56 -18.52
N LEU A 198 7.86 3.23 -19.32
CA LEU A 198 6.77 2.35 -18.90
C LEU A 198 7.25 0.94 -18.51
N ARG A 199 8.18 0.35 -19.26
CA ARG A 199 8.78 -0.95 -18.91
C ARG A 199 9.51 -0.88 -17.58
N ARG A 200 10.30 0.17 -17.35
CA ARG A 200 11.01 0.38 -16.08
C ARG A 200 10.04 0.54 -14.93
N ASP A 201 9.00 1.35 -15.09
CA ASP A 201 7.97 1.55 -14.06
C ASP A 201 7.26 0.23 -13.71
N ILE A 202 6.97 -0.62 -14.70
CA ILE A 202 6.37 -1.92 -14.43
C ILE A 202 7.33 -2.79 -13.62
N HIS A 203 8.63 -2.75 -13.92
CA HIS A 203 9.63 -3.52 -13.16
C HIS A 203 9.87 -3.00 -11.75
N THR A 204 9.73 -1.69 -11.49
CA THR A 204 9.92 -1.10 -10.16
C THR A 204 8.76 -1.39 -9.21
N ALA A 205 7.59 -1.77 -9.71
CA ALA A 205 6.45 -2.19 -8.92
C ALA A 205 6.77 -3.44 -8.06
N ARG A 206 6.63 -3.31 -6.73
CA ARG A 206 6.98 -4.37 -5.74
C ARG A 206 5.77 -4.96 -5.02
N SER A 207 4.57 -4.40 -5.18
CA SER A 207 3.35 -4.87 -4.51
C SER A 207 2.21 -5.09 -5.49
N VAL A 208 1.27 -5.98 -5.15
CA VAL A 208 0.11 -6.29 -6.02
C VAL A 208 -0.69 -5.02 -6.31
N ARG A 209 -0.84 -4.17 -5.29
CA ARG A 209 -1.55 -2.89 -5.41
C ARG A 209 -0.86 -1.94 -6.39
N SER A 210 0.47 -1.87 -6.38
CA SER A 210 1.21 -1.00 -7.31
C SER A 210 1.01 -1.44 -8.77
N VAL A 211 1.12 -2.74 -9.05
CA VAL A 211 0.89 -3.29 -10.40
C VAL A 211 -0.56 -3.07 -10.85
N LEU A 212 -1.53 -3.25 -9.95
CA LEU A 212 -2.93 -2.97 -10.21
C LEU A 212 -3.16 -1.50 -10.59
N MET A 213 -2.62 -0.56 -9.82
CA MET A 213 -2.77 0.88 -10.11
C MET A 213 -2.15 1.23 -11.46
N MET A 214 -0.97 0.69 -11.77
CA MET A 214 -0.35 0.84 -13.07
C MET A 214 -1.23 0.28 -14.20
N SER A 215 -1.80 -0.92 -14.02
CA SER A 215 -2.69 -1.52 -15.03
C SER A 215 -3.90 -0.63 -15.31
N ARG A 216 -4.50 -0.04 -14.26
CA ARG A 216 -5.63 0.88 -14.38
C ARG A 216 -5.24 2.15 -15.12
N GLN A 217 -4.08 2.71 -14.83
CA GLN A 217 -3.57 3.89 -15.51
C GLN A 217 -3.31 3.61 -17.00
N VAL A 218 -2.60 2.53 -17.30
CA VAL A 218 -2.33 2.07 -18.68
C VAL A 218 -3.64 1.89 -19.45
N LEU A 219 -4.61 1.17 -18.88
CA LEU A 219 -5.90 0.98 -19.52
C LEU A 219 -6.64 2.29 -19.75
N LYS A 220 -6.61 3.20 -18.78
CA LYS A 220 -7.24 4.52 -18.91
C LYS A 220 -6.59 5.35 -20.01
N GLU A 221 -5.26 5.39 -20.08
CA GLU A 221 -4.52 6.10 -21.14
C GLU A 221 -4.83 5.52 -22.53
N TYR A 222 -4.82 4.19 -22.65
CA TYR A 222 -5.19 3.51 -23.89
C TYR A 222 -6.63 3.82 -24.31
N GLN A 223 -7.59 3.70 -23.40
CA GLN A 223 -9.01 3.98 -23.69
C GLN A 223 -9.25 5.46 -24.00
N THR A 224 -8.51 6.37 -23.35
CA THR A 224 -8.60 7.81 -23.63
C THR A 224 -8.11 8.09 -25.04
N TRP A 225 -6.94 7.54 -25.40
CA TRP A 225 -6.43 7.63 -26.76
C TRP A 225 -7.39 7.00 -27.78
N GLU A 226 -7.97 5.84 -27.47
CA GLU A 226 -8.95 5.17 -28.34
C GLU A 226 -10.24 5.98 -28.49
N LYS A 227 -10.69 6.72 -27.48
CA LYS A 227 -11.85 7.62 -27.62
C LYS A 227 -11.54 8.83 -28.51
N GLU A 228 -10.34 9.39 -28.37
CA GLU A 228 -9.90 10.57 -29.13
C GLU A 228 -9.56 10.22 -30.58
N HIS A 229 -8.95 9.06 -30.81
CA HIS A 229 -8.38 8.67 -32.10
C HIS A 229 -9.08 7.47 -32.74
N GLY A 230 -9.81 6.66 -31.97
CA GLY A 230 -10.54 5.47 -32.45
C GLY A 230 -11.88 5.75 -33.12
N ARG A 231 -12.35 7.01 -33.14
CA ARG A 231 -13.46 7.46 -34.02
C ARG A 231 -13.07 7.60 -35.51
N HIS A 232 -12.11 6.81 -36.00
CA HIS A 232 -11.67 6.82 -37.41
C HIS A 232 -11.99 5.55 -38.21
N GLY A 233 -12.83 4.65 -37.72
CA GLY A 233 -13.60 3.75 -38.59
C GLY A 233 -15.03 4.26 -38.62
N ILE A 234 -15.50 5.08 -39.56
CA ILE A 234 -15.65 4.84 -41.02
C ILE A 234 -15.47 6.16 -41.82
N LEU A 235 -15.00 7.24 -41.18
CA LEU A 235 -14.85 8.58 -41.79
C LEU A 235 -13.39 9.10 -41.87
N GLY A 236 -12.40 8.19 -41.83
CA GLY A 236 -10.97 8.51 -41.94
C GLY A 236 -10.48 9.01 -43.30
N LEU A 237 -11.34 9.59 -44.15
CA LEU A 237 -10.97 10.19 -45.44
C LEU A 237 -10.52 11.66 -45.35
N PHE A 238 -10.63 12.30 -44.18
CA PHE A 238 -10.25 13.71 -44.02
C PHE A 238 -9.43 13.96 -42.74
N SER A 239 -8.21 13.42 -42.68
CA SER A 239 -7.15 14.12 -41.93
C SER A 239 -6.49 15.10 -42.90
N PRO A 240 -6.59 16.43 -42.69
CA PRO A 240 -5.99 17.38 -43.60
C PRO A 240 -4.47 17.25 -43.48
N ARG A 241 -3.84 16.78 -44.57
CA ARG A 241 -2.41 16.93 -44.83
C ARG A 241 -2.08 18.43 -44.71
N LYS A 242 -1.47 18.85 -43.60
CA LYS A 242 -0.75 20.13 -43.52
C LYS A 242 0.35 20.09 -44.58
N LYS A 243 0.07 20.65 -45.76
CA LYS A 243 1.12 21.06 -46.70
C LYS A 243 1.82 22.25 -46.05
N MET A 244 3.05 22.05 -45.61
CA MET A 244 3.99 23.15 -45.43
C MET A 244 4.22 23.77 -46.82
N ALA A 245 3.78 25.01 -47.01
CA ALA A 245 4.18 25.82 -48.15
C ALA A 245 5.54 26.46 -47.82
N ARG A 246 6.43 26.42 -48.81
CA ARG A 246 7.65 27.24 -48.90
C ARG A 246 7.28 28.69 -49.15
#